data_AF-A0A7X7FA20-F1
#
_entry.id   AF-A0A7X7FA20-F1
#
_cell.length_a   1.000
_cell.length_b   1.000
_cell.length_c   1.000
_cell.angle_alpha   90.00
_cell.angle_beta   90.00
_cell.angle_gamma   90.00
#
_symmetry.space_group_name_H-M   'P 1'
#
loop_
_entity.id
_entity.type
_entity.pdbx_description
1 polymer ?
#
loop_
_entity_poly.entity_id
_entity_poly.type
_entity_poly.pdbx_seq_one_letter_code
_entity_poly.pdbx_strand_id
1 'polypeptide(L)' 'MKVCKFGGSSVASAEQILKVIDIVASDPARRVVVVSAPGKRFKGDDKVTDMLISCAVRV' A
#
# COMPACT_ATOMS: atom_id res chain seq x y z
N MET A 1 -22.26 -3.05 2.71
CA MET A 1 -21.05 -2.55 2.03
C MET A 1 -20.02 -2.20 3.10
N LYS A 2 -18.81 -2.76 3.02
CA LYS A 2 -17.70 -2.52 3.94
C LYS A 2 -16.55 -1.83 3.21
N VAL A 3 -15.86 -0.97 3.94
CA VAL A 3 -14.63 -0.30 3.49
C VAL A 3 -13.46 -0.88 4.27
N CYS A 4 -12.34 -1.12 3.62
CA CYS A 4 -11.09 -1.50 4.27
C CYS A 4 -9.94 -0.59 3.82
N LYS A 5 -8.94 -0.44 4.68
CA LYS A 5 -7.74 0.36 4.41
C LYS A 5 -6.49 -0.44 4.71
N PHE A 6 -5.52 -0.37 3.79
CA PHE A 6 -4.20 -0.98 3.96
C PHE A 6 -3.12 0.10 4.00
N GLY A 7 -2.25 0.02 5.01
CA GLY A 7 -1.12 0.95 5.16
C GLY A 7 0.03 0.60 4.21
N GLY A 8 1.02 1.48 4.12
CA GLY A 8 2.14 1.30 3.18
C GLY A 8 2.91 -0.02 3.37
N SER A 9 3.07 -0.50 4.61
CA SER A 9 3.73 -1.79 4.87
C SER A 9 2.96 -2.98 4.30
N SER A 10 1.63 -2.93 4.30
CA SER A 10 0.74 -3.95 3.74
C SER A 10 0.76 -3.97 2.20
N VAL A 11 1.36 -2.97 1.56
CA VAL A 11 1.49 -2.87 0.10
C VAL A 11 2.96 -2.63 -0.32
N ALA A 12 3.92 -3.00 0.54
CA ALA A 12 5.34 -2.76 0.32
C ALA A 12 5.99 -3.72 -0.69
N SER A 13 5.40 -4.91 -0.90
CA SER A 13 5.93 -5.94 -1.80
C SER A 13 4.82 -6.78 -2.42
N ALA A 14 5.16 -7.57 -3.44
CA ALA A 14 4.22 -8.47 -4.10
C ALA A 14 3.59 -9.46 -3.11
N GLU A 15 4.38 -10.01 -2.19
CA GLU A 15 3.92 -10.98 -1.19
C GLU A 15 2.91 -10.36 -0.21
N GLN A 16 3.08 -9.07 0.13
CA GLN A 16 2.11 -8.36 0.97
C GLN A 16 0.83 -8.07 0.20
N ILE A 17 0.92 -7.72 -1.08
CA ILE A 17 -0.26 -7.49 -1.94
C ILE A 17 -1.09 -8.76 -2.10
N LEU A 18 -0.46 -9.92 -2.26
CA LEU A 18 -1.19 -11.21 -2.31
C LEU A 18 -1.98 -11.45 -1.03
N LYS A 19 -1.40 -11.18 0.14
CA LYS A 19 -2.13 -11.24 1.43
C LYS A 19 -3.30 -10.26 1.48
N VAL A 20 -3.13 -9.05 0.95
CA VAL A 20 -4.22 -8.06 0.85
C VAL A 20 -5.35 -8.60 -0.03
N ILE A 21 -5.04 -9.21 -1.17
CA ILE A 21 -6.03 -9.83 -2.06
C ILE A 21 -6.80 -10.92 -1.32
N ASP A 22 -6.12 -11.83 -0.61
CA ASP A 22 -6.77 -12.89 0.17
C ASP A 22 -7.71 -12.32 1.24
N ILE A 23 -7.27 -11.26 1.95
CA ILE A 23 -8.10 -10.57 2.94
C ILE A 23 -9.32 -9.94 2.26
N VAL A 24 -9.17 -9.22 1.16
CA VAL A 24 -10.29 -8.59 0.47
C VAL A 24 -11.29 -9.65 -0.04
N ALA A 25 -10.78 -10.72 -0.66
CA ALA A 25 -11.60 -11.80 -1.21
C ALA A 25 -12.34 -12.62 -0.15
N SER A 26 -11.81 -12.70 1.08
CA SER A 26 -12.44 -13.46 2.17
C SER A 26 -13.79 -12.91 2.65
N ASP A 27 -14.16 -11.67 2.30
CA ASP A 27 -15.43 -11.07 2.68
C ASP A 27 -16.03 -10.28 1.50
N PRO A 28 -17.07 -10.80 0.81
CA PRO A 28 -17.66 -10.15 -0.36
C PRO A 28 -18.30 -8.80 -0.06
N ALA A 29 -18.52 -8.45 1.22
CA ALA A 29 -18.99 -7.11 1.57
C ALA A 29 -17.88 -6.04 1.46
N ARG A 30 -16.59 -6.40 1.45
CA ARG A 30 -15.45 -5.47 1.28
C ARG A 30 -15.35 -5.01 -0.17
N ARG A 31 -16.11 -3.96 -0.49
CA ARG A 31 -16.27 -3.46 -1.85
C ARG A 31 -15.51 -2.16 -2.14
N VAL A 32 -14.91 -1.55 -1.13
CA VAL A 32 -14.07 -0.37 -1.25
C VAL A 32 -12.76 -0.61 -0.52
N VAL A 33 -11.64 -0.48 -1.23
CA VAL A 33 -10.30 -0.70 -0.71
C VAL A 33 -9.51 0.60 -0.86
N VAL A 34 -9.06 1.16 0.25
CA VAL A 34 -8.21 2.35 0.29
C VAL A 34 -6.78 1.91 0.58
N VAL A 35 -5.82 2.35 -0.22
CA VAL A 35 -4.41 2.02 -0.03
C VAL A 35 -3.57 3.28 0.11
N SER A 36 -2.49 3.18 0.88
CA SER A 36 -1.39 4.14 0.80
C SER A 36 -0.45 3.77 -0.36
N ALA A 37 0.54 4.62 -0.66
CA ALA A 37 1.65 4.23 -1.53
C ALA A 37 2.47 3.08 -0.89
N PRO A 38 3.25 2.32 -1.69
CA PRO A 38 4.17 1.30 -1.18
C PRO A 38 5.09 1.84 -0.09
N GLY A 39 5.06 1.18 1.07
CA GLY A 39 5.94 1.47 2.18
C GLY A 39 7.33 0.87 1.98
N LYS A 40 8.21 1.13 2.95
CA LYS A 40 9.55 0.55 3.00
C LYS A 40 9.47 -0.97 3.16
N ARG A 41 10.26 -1.71 2.38
CA ARG A 41 10.37 -3.17 2.42
C ARG A 41 11.23 -3.66 3.58
N PHE A 42 12.26 -2.88 3.92
CA PHE A 42 13.19 -3.16 5.00
C PHE A 42 13.75 -1.85 5.59
N LYS A 43 14.49 -1.94 6.69
CA LYS A 43 15.12 -0.78 7.33
C LYS A 43 16.17 -0.19 6.38
N GLY A 44 16.00 1.08 6.00
CA GLY A 44 16.90 1.77 5.08
C GLY A 44 16.39 1.84 3.63
N ASP A 45 15.26 1.19 3.32
CA ASP A 45 14.60 1.36 2.01
C ASP A 45 14.01 2.77 1.85
N ASP A 46 13.82 3.19 0.61
CA ASP A 46 13.23 4.49 0.28
C ASP A 46 11.70 4.43 0.31
N LYS A 47 11.09 5.53 0.72
CA LYS A 47 9.63 5.66 0.72
C LYS A 47 9.22 6.27 -0.62
N VAL A 48 8.38 5.56 -1.37
CA VAL A 48 7.94 5.98 -2.71
C VAL A 48 7.37 7.39 -2.73
N THR A 49 6.57 7.76 -1.71
CA THR A 49 6.02 9.11 -1.59
C THR A 49 7.12 10.17 -1.50
N ASP A 50 8.18 9.92 -0.75
CA ASP A 50 9.27 10.88 -0.57
C ASP A 50 10.08 11.02 -1.87
N MET A 51 10.23 9.93 -2.63
CA MET A 51 10.83 9.97 -3.98
C MET A 51 10.01 10.85 -4.94
N LEU A 52 8.69 10.71 -4.93
CA LEU A 52 7.80 11.53 -5.77
C LEU A 52 7.83 13.01 -5.36
N ILE A 53 7.85 13.29 -4.05
CA ILE A 53 8.03 14.67 -3.54
C ILE A 53 9.37 15.23 -4.00
N SER A 54 10.46 14.45 -3.91
CA SER A 54 11.79 14.87 -4.37
C SER A 54 11.78 15.23 -5.85
N CYS A 55 11.12 14.44 -6.70
CA CYS A 55 10.96 14.78 -8.12
C CYS A 55 10.17 16.07 -8.35
N ALA A 56 9.14 16.34 -7.53
CA ALA A 56 8.32 17.53 -7.67
C ALA A 56 9.02 18.83 -7.20
N VAL A 57 9.94 18.73 -6.24
CA VAL A 57 10.62 19.89 -5.62
C VAL A 57 11.98 20.17 -6.27
N ARG A 58 12.53 19.25 -7.06
CA ARG A 58 13.71 19.49 -7.90
C ARG A 58 13.35 20.46 -9.05
N VAL A 59 13.47 21.76 -8.76
CA VAL A 59 13.47 22.87 -9.74
C VAL A 59 14.91 23.25 -10.05
#